data_AF-A0A0C3EJC2-F1
#
_entry.id   AF-A0A0C3EJC2-F1
#
_cell.length_a   1.000
_cell.length_b   1.000
_cell.length_c   1.000
_cell.angle_alpha   90.00
_cell.angle_beta   90.00
_cell.angle_gamma   90.00
#
_symmetry.space_group_name_H-M   'P 1'
#
loop_
_entity.id
_entity.type
_entity.pdbx_description
1 polymer ?
#
loop_
_entity_poly.entity_id
_entity_poly.type
_entity_poly.pdbx_seq_one_letter_code
_entity_poly.pdbx_strand_id
1 'polypeptide(L)'
;CFAGISFGRALSDGGDIHVAMDGNFHHHHCRSAGASPPFYDPTYFLPKHQVDAIGTHIEKQRKTPPKACKTLVPNEAIDSCESSYEAADGKKQKASMDSVNDMGVMALICHHDILLFFANIDSPGEQQKYTVVLLTHLFALLPPQATVVGLYDVGCVLDRSISLVSILEVF
;
A
#
# COMPACT_ATOMS: atom_id res chain seq x y z
N CYS A 1 1.88 -15.68 -12.82
CA CYS A 1 1.00 -15.08 -11.80
C CYS A 1 -0.47 -15.11 -12.16
N PHE A 2 -0.85 -14.64 -13.35
CA PHE A 2 -2.26 -14.30 -13.66
C PHE A 2 -2.94 -15.21 -14.69
N ALA A 3 -2.29 -16.27 -15.14
CA ALA A 3 -2.81 -17.17 -16.19
C ALA A 3 -3.79 -18.24 -15.66
N GLY A 4 -4.39 -18.03 -14.49
CA GLY A 4 -5.36 -18.95 -13.90
C GLY A 4 -6.62 -19.06 -14.77
N ILE A 5 -7.11 -20.29 -14.99
CA ILE A 5 -8.36 -20.55 -15.72
C ILE A 5 -9.60 -20.53 -14.81
N SER A 6 -9.39 -20.58 -13.49
CA SER A 6 -10.41 -20.53 -12.45
C SER A 6 -9.93 -19.64 -11.31
N PHE A 7 -10.85 -18.93 -10.68
CA PHE A 7 -10.60 -17.98 -9.62
C PHE A 7 -11.61 -18.19 -8.48
N GLY A 8 -11.27 -17.76 -7.27
CA GLY A 8 -12.07 -17.95 -6.05
C GLY A 8 -11.48 -18.98 -5.09
N ARG A 9 -10.19 -19.32 -5.22
CA ARG A 9 -9.55 -20.23 -4.26
C ARG A 9 -9.57 -19.62 -2.86
N ALA A 10 -9.95 -20.40 -1.85
CA ALA A 10 -9.97 -19.92 -0.47
C ALA A 10 -8.55 -19.58 0.01
N LEU A 11 -8.44 -18.66 0.98
CA LEU A 11 -7.16 -18.29 1.58
C LEU A 11 -6.48 -19.50 2.25
N SER A 12 -7.26 -20.41 2.85
CA SER A 12 -6.76 -21.66 3.44
C SER A 12 -6.08 -22.59 2.43
N ASP A 13 -6.50 -22.49 1.16
CA ASP A 13 -5.94 -23.27 0.05
C ASP A 13 -4.83 -22.46 -0.68
N GLY A 14 -4.46 -21.30 -0.13
CA GLY A 14 -3.42 -20.41 -0.61
C GLY A 14 -3.90 -19.26 -1.49
N GLY A 15 -5.18 -19.15 -1.86
CA GLY A 15 -5.65 -18.11 -2.78
C GLY A 15 -5.12 -18.22 -4.22
N ASP A 16 -5.61 -17.36 -5.13
CA ASP A 16 -5.27 -17.45 -6.56
C ASP A 16 -3.96 -16.75 -6.91
N ILE A 17 -3.71 -15.58 -6.32
CA ILE A 17 -2.61 -14.68 -6.68
C ILE A 17 -1.86 -14.24 -5.43
N HIS A 18 -0.53 -14.29 -5.47
CA HIS A 18 0.33 -13.82 -4.38
C HIS A 18 1.12 -12.59 -4.79
N VAL A 19 1.07 -11.55 -3.95
CA VAL A 19 1.79 -10.29 -4.13
C VAL A 19 2.47 -9.89 -2.82
N ALA A 20 3.55 -9.12 -2.94
CA ALA A 20 4.23 -8.49 -1.82
C ALA A 20 4.33 -6.98 -2.06
N MET A 21 4.26 -6.20 -0.98
CA MET A 21 4.33 -4.76 -1.02
C MET A 21 5.31 -4.25 0.03
N ASP A 22 6.10 -3.26 -0.33
CA ASP A 22 7.07 -2.62 0.54
C ASP A 22 7.41 -1.20 0.06
N GLY A 23 7.75 -0.32 1.02
CA GLY A 23 8.16 1.05 0.80
C GLY A 23 9.67 1.22 0.85
N ASN A 24 10.28 1.67 -0.24
CA ASN A 24 11.69 2.07 -0.24
C ASN A 24 11.83 3.59 -0.03
N PHE A 25 12.24 3.95 1.19
CA PHE A 25 12.48 5.34 1.62
C PHE A 25 13.93 5.82 1.40
N HIS A 26 14.73 5.18 0.55
CA HIS A 26 16.05 5.70 0.17
C HIS A 26 16.03 6.37 -1.21
N HIS A 27 14.97 6.17 -1.98
CA HIS A 27 14.77 6.82 -3.28
C HIS A 27 14.11 8.18 -3.07
N HIS A 28 14.90 9.24 -3.19
CA HIS A 28 14.42 10.60 -2.95
C HIS A 28 14.58 11.49 -4.18
N HIS A 29 13.61 12.38 -4.39
CA HIS A 29 13.73 13.47 -5.34
C HIS A 29 13.92 14.81 -4.63
N CYS A 30 15.09 15.42 -4.80
CA CYS A 30 15.34 16.77 -4.30
C CYS A 30 14.52 17.79 -5.09
N ARG A 31 13.73 18.61 -4.39
CA ARG A 31 12.93 19.71 -4.97
C ARG A 31 13.77 20.67 -5.80
N SER A 32 15.01 20.94 -5.37
CA SER A 32 15.95 21.82 -6.06
C SER A 32 16.52 21.25 -7.36
N ALA A 33 16.40 19.94 -7.60
CA ALA A 33 16.88 19.30 -8.83
C ALA A 33 16.01 19.60 -10.05
N GLY A 34 14.82 20.19 -9.84
CA GLY A 34 13.88 20.50 -10.91
C GLY A 34 13.21 19.26 -11.50
N ALA A 35 12.44 19.45 -12.57
CA ALA A 35 11.81 18.37 -13.30
C ALA A 35 12.80 17.77 -14.32
N SER A 36 12.77 16.44 -14.46
CA SER A 36 13.46 15.80 -15.58
C SER A 36 12.81 16.24 -16.89
N PRO A 37 13.58 16.49 -17.97
CA PRO A 37 13.02 16.63 -19.30
C PRO A 37 12.14 15.43 -19.63
N PRO A 38 11.02 15.59 -20.36
CA PRO A 38 10.15 14.48 -20.72
C PRO A 38 10.89 13.54 -21.68
N PHE A 39 11.47 12.47 -21.14
CA PHE A 39 12.21 11.46 -21.92
C PHE A 39 11.55 10.08 -21.88
N TYR A 40 10.70 9.83 -20.87
CA TYR A 40 10.03 8.56 -20.65
C TYR A 40 8.71 8.78 -19.90
N ASP A 41 7.67 8.08 -20.32
CA ASP A 41 6.38 8.02 -19.61
C ASP A 41 6.33 6.74 -18.77
N PRO A 42 6.39 6.84 -17.43
CA PRO A 42 6.49 5.67 -16.57
C PRO A 42 5.23 4.81 -16.59
N THR A 43 5.30 3.65 -17.24
CA THR A 43 4.15 2.75 -17.43
C THR A 43 3.67 2.06 -16.15
N TYR A 44 4.56 1.87 -15.17
CA TYR A 44 4.25 1.14 -13.93
C TYR A 44 3.86 2.05 -12.76
N PHE A 45 4.02 3.37 -12.88
CA PHE A 45 3.70 4.30 -11.80
C PHE A 45 2.23 4.68 -11.85
N LEU A 46 1.53 4.46 -10.73
CA LEU A 46 0.18 4.97 -10.57
C LEU A 46 0.23 6.50 -10.46
N PRO A 47 -0.68 7.20 -11.16
CA PRO A 47 -0.67 8.65 -11.16
C PRO A 47 -1.07 9.20 -9.80
N LYS A 48 -0.46 10.33 -9.40
CA LYS A 48 -0.66 10.95 -8.08
C LYS A 48 -2.13 11.15 -7.71
N HIS A 49 -2.96 11.58 -8.66
CA HIS A 49 -4.39 11.81 -8.40
C HIS A 49 -5.13 10.54 -7.94
N GLN A 50 -4.70 9.36 -8.39
CA GLN A 50 -5.28 8.09 -7.95
C GLN A 50 -4.88 7.78 -6.49
N VAL A 51 -3.63 8.07 -6.13
CA VAL A 51 -3.12 7.95 -4.75
C VAL A 51 -3.85 8.92 -3.81
N ASP A 52 -4.03 10.17 -4.22
CA ASP A 52 -4.72 11.21 -3.45
C ASP A 52 -6.21 10.89 -3.24
N ALA A 53 -6.86 10.30 -4.24
CA ALA A 53 -8.25 9.86 -4.14
C ALA A 53 -8.41 8.76 -3.08
N ILE A 54 -7.49 7.79 -3.03
CA ILE A 54 -7.47 6.76 -1.98
C ILE A 54 -7.19 7.38 -0.61
N GLY A 55 -6.26 8.33 -0.51
CA GLY A 55 -6.02 9.06 0.74
C GLY A 55 -7.29 9.73 1.28
N THR A 56 -7.99 10.46 0.40
CA THR A 56 -9.26 11.12 0.74
C THR A 56 -10.35 10.11 1.16
N HIS A 57 -10.43 8.97 0.47
CA HIS A 57 -11.35 7.89 0.83
C HIS A 57 -11.05 7.34 2.22
N ILE A 58 -9.79 7.01 2.53
CA ILE A 58 -9.37 6.51 3.84
C ILE A 58 -9.72 7.50 4.95
N GLU A 59 -9.42 8.79 4.76
CA GLU A 59 -9.77 9.83 5.73
C GLU A 59 -11.28 9.93 5.97
N LYS A 60 -12.08 9.78 4.93
CA LYS A 60 -13.54 9.75 5.04
C LYS A 60 -14.02 8.53 5.82
N GLN A 61 -13.47 7.35 5.53
CA GLN A 61 -13.86 6.11 6.20
C GLN A 61 -13.49 6.10 7.68
N ARG A 62 -12.33 6.68 8.04
CA ARG A 62 -11.89 6.81 9.44
C ARG A 62 -12.80 7.68 10.30
N LYS A 63 -13.65 8.53 9.69
CA LYS A 63 -14.66 9.34 10.41
C LYS A 63 -15.96 8.57 10.70
N THR A 64 -16.10 7.36 10.15
CA THR A 64 -17.29 6.52 10.38
C THR A 64 -17.14 5.71 11.68
N PRO A 65 -18.24 5.32 12.33
CA PRO A 65 -18.18 4.44 13.50
C PRO A 65 -17.48 3.12 13.15
N PRO A 66 -16.52 2.64 13.96
CA PRO A 66 -15.83 1.39 13.70
C PRO A 66 -16.81 0.20 13.65
N LYS A 67 -16.57 -0.71 12.70
CA LYS A 67 -17.25 -2.01 12.65
C LYS A 67 -16.85 -2.86 13.88
N ALA A 68 -17.72 -3.79 14.26
CA ALA A 68 -17.38 -4.80 15.27
C ALA A 68 -16.23 -5.67 14.75
N CYS A 69 -15.04 -5.47 15.32
CA CYS A 69 -13.82 -6.11 14.86
C CYS A 69 -13.65 -7.49 15.51
N LYS A 70 -13.31 -8.50 14.71
CA LYS A 70 -12.82 -9.80 15.17
C LYS A 70 -11.40 -9.98 14.64
N THR A 71 -10.42 -9.32 15.26
CA THR A 71 -9.03 -9.58 14.91
C THR A 71 -8.62 -10.97 15.41
N LEU A 72 -7.91 -11.73 14.56
CA LEU A 72 -7.28 -12.98 14.98
C LEU A 72 -6.07 -12.73 15.89
N VAL A 73 -5.46 -11.56 15.75
CA VAL A 73 -4.30 -11.10 16.51
C VAL A 73 -4.76 -10.14 17.62
N PRO A 74 -4.31 -10.31 18.88
CA PRO A 74 -4.61 -9.38 19.95
C PRO A 74 -4.17 -7.95 19.63
N ASN A 75 -4.95 -6.95 20.05
CA ASN A 75 -4.66 -5.55 19.74
C ASN A 75 -3.29 -5.11 20.27
N GLU A 76 -2.87 -5.61 21.43
CA GLU A 76 -1.60 -5.29 22.06
C GLU A 76 -0.40 -5.73 21.20
N ALA A 77 -0.54 -6.86 20.48
CA ALA A 77 0.50 -7.33 19.56
C ALA A 77 0.55 -6.45 18.30
N ILE A 78 -0.59 -5.97 17.82
CA ILE A 78 -0.67 -5.05 16.68
C ILE A 78 -0.09 -3.69 17.05
N ASP A 79 -0.42 -3.16 18.24
CA ASP A 79 0.14 -1.92 18.79
C ASP A 79 1.67 -2.00 18.95
N SER A 80 2.16 -3.17 19.42
CA SER A 80 3.61 -3.43 19.50
C SER A 80 4.27 -3.47 18.12
N CYS A 81 3.59 -3.99 17.10
CA CYS A 81 4.09 -4.00 15.72
C CYS A 81 4.17 -2.59 15.14
N GLU A 82 3.09 -1.82 15.28
CA GLU A 82 2.99 -0.42 14.83
C GLU A 82 4.08 0.44 15.49
N SER A 83 4.22 0.37 16.81
CA SER A 83 5.25 1.13 17.53
C SER A 83 6.69 0.74 17.17
N SER A 84 6.95 -0.54 16.93
CA SER A 84 8.27 -1.01 16.48
C SER A 84 8.63 -0.44 15.10
N TYR A 85 7.64 -0.39 14.21
CA TYR A 85 7.79 0.19 12.88
C TYR A 85 8.02 1.71 12.95
N GLU A 86 7.17 2.45 13.67
CA GLU A 86 7.30 3.90 13.84
C GLU A 86 8.66 4.29 14.45
N ALA A 87 9.18 3.50 15.38
CA ALA A 87 10.48 3.73 15.99
C ALA A 87 11.65 3.53 15.00
N ALA A 88 11.49 2.64 14.02
CA ALA A 88 12.48 2.38 12.98
C ALA A 88 12.45 3.45 11.88
N ASP A 89 11.27 3.84 11.41
CA ASP A 89 11.13 4.74 10.27
C ASP A 89 11.01 6.23 10.65
N GLY A 90 10.40 6.54 11.80
CA GLY A 90 10.26 7.92 12.32
C GLY A 90 11.58 8.63 12.60
N LYS A 91 12.69 7.89 12.75
CA LYS A 91 14.04 8.46 12.85
C LYS A 91 14.59 8.93 11.50
N LYS A 92 14.16 8.35 10.38
CA LYS A 92 14.64 8.69 9.03
C LYS A 92 14.00 9.96 8.48
N GLN A 93 12.73 10.21 8.80
CA GLN A 93 11.95 11.27 8.16
C GLN A 93 12.21 12.70 8.68
N LYS A 94 12.70 12.87 9.92
CA LYS A 94 12.84 14.21 10.53
C LYS A 94 13.93 15.11 9.93
N ALA A 95 14.83 14.58 9.09
CA ALA A 95 16.02 15.31 8.66
C ALA A 95 15.94 15.95 7.25
N SER A 96 14.92 15.65 6.42
CA SER A 96 14.95 15.97 4.98
C SER A 96 13.62 16.48 4.40
N MET A 97 12.78 17.14 5.20
CA MET A 97 11.43 17.55 4.74
C MET A 97 11.40 18.82 3.88
N ASP A 98 12.36 19.74 4.07
CA ASP A 98 12.32 21.04 3.38
C ASP A 98 12.90 21.00 1.96
N SER A 99 13.66 19.94 1.62
CA SER A 99 14.42 19.85 0.37
C SER A 99 13.98 18.74 -0.59
N VAL A 100 13.02 17.87 -0.21
CA VAL A 100 12.64 16.67 -0.96
C VAL A 100 11.14 16.67 -1.30
N ASN A 101 10.78 16.35 -2.55
CA ASN A 101 9.38 16.23 -3.00
C ASN A 101 8.86 14.78 -2.96
N ASP A 102 9.68 13.81 -3.33
CA ASP A 102 9.36 12.38 -3.20
C ASP A 102 10.27 11.77 -2.14
N MET A 103 9.67 11.25 -1.08
CA MET A 103 10.34 10.66 0.09
C MET A 103 10.61 9.15 -0.06
N GLY A 104 10.13 8.54 -1.13
CA GLY A 104 10.30 7.11 -1.37
C GLY A 104 9.46 6.59 -2.52
N VAL A 105 9.50 5.27 -2.72
CA VAL A 105 8.67 4.55 -3.69
C VAL A 105 8.04 3.35 -3.00
N MET A 106 6.72 3.24 -3.08
CA MET A 106 5.98 2.03 -2.70
C MET A 106 5.89 1.11 -3.92
N ALA A 107 6.20 -0.17 -3.74
CA ALA A 107 6.14 -1.17 -4.80
C ALA A 107 5.12 -2.26 -4.49
N LEU A 108 4.47 -2.77 -5.54
CA LEU A 108 3.73 -4.03 -5.49
C LEU A 108 4.36 -4.98 -6.51
N ILE A 109 4.85 -6.12 -6.01
CA ILE A 109 5.49 -7.17 -6.81
C ILE A 109 4.69 -8.46 -6.70
N CYS A 110 4.79 -9.32 -7.71
CA CYS A 110 4.28 -10.69 -7.59
C CYS A 110 5.30 -11.61 -6.91
N HIS A 111 4.90 -12.83 -6.56
CA HIS A 111 5.80 -13.83 -5.96
C HIS A 111 6.97 -14.32 -6.83
N HIS A 112 7.06 -13.89 -8.09
CA HIS A 112 8.20 -14.17 -8.98
C HIS A 112 9.17 -12.98 -9.07
N ASP A 113 9.09 -12.04 -8.12
CA ASP A 113 9.90 -10.83 -8.09
C ASP A 113 9.71 -9.91 -9.30
N ILE A 114 8.56 -10.02 -9.98
CA ILE A 114 8.19 -9.13 -11.09
C ILE A 114 7.37 -7.98 -10.54
N LEU A 115 7.84 -6.76 -10.80
CA LEU A 115 7.14 -5.52 -10.52
C LEU A 115 5.80 -5.46 -11.26
N LEU A 116 4.75 -5.09 -10.54
CA LEU A 116 3.43 -4.83 -11.10
C LEU A 116 3.15 -3.34 -11.13
N PHE A 117 3.27 -2.64 -10.00
CA PHE A 117 2.97 -1.21 -9.89
C PHE A 117 3.87 -0.49 -8.89
N PHE A 118 4.05 0.81 -9.10
CA PHE A 118 4.70 1.74 -8.18
C PHE A 118 3.76 2.89 -7.78
N ALA A 119 3.99 3.45 -6.62
CA ALA A 119 3.46 4.76 -6.23
C ALA A 119 4.57 5.59 -5.57
N ASN A 120 4.66 6.88 -5.92
CA ASN A 120 5.56 7.81 -5.23
C ASN A 120 5.05 8.04 -3.80
N ILE A 121 5.97 7.99 -2.84
CA ILE A 121 5.71 8.36 -1.46
C ILE A 121 6.00 9.86 -1.34
N ASP A 122 4.97 10.69 -1.28
CA ASP A 122 5.06 12.16 -1.32
C ASP A 122 4.78 12.82 0.04
N SER A 123 4.56 12.00 1.07
CA SER A 123 4.18 12.44 2.40
C SER A 123 4.93 11.66 3.46
N PRO A 124 5.22 12.27 4.63
CA PRO A 124 5.79 11.55 5.76
C PRO A 124 4.90 10.39 6.20
N GLY A 125 5.56 9.36 6.71
CA GLY A 125 4.98 8.10 7.15
C GLY A 125 4.67 7.18 5.98
N GLU A 126 4.78 5.88 6.21
CA GLU A 126 4.11 4.93 5.35
C GLU A 126 2.61 5.02 5.58
N GLN A 127 1.98 5.83 4.76
CA GLN A 127 0.53 5.96 4.79
C GLN A 127 -0.06 4.75 4.06
N GLN A 128 -1.03 4.11 4.71
CA GLN A 128 -1.82 3.00 4.14
C GLN A 128 -2.34 3.30 2.73
N LYS A 129 -2.51 4.59 2.35
CA LYS A 129 -2.93 5.02 1.01
C LYS A 129 -2.06 4.42 -0.11
N TYR A 130 -0.75 4.27 0.10
CA TYR A 130 0.16 3.75 -0.93
C TYR A 130 -0.01 2.25 -1.15
N THR A 131 -0.20 1.47 -0.08
CA THR A 131 -0.48 0.03 -0.19
C THR A 131 -1.89 -0.20 -0.75
N VAL A 132 -2.87 0.57 -0.26
CA VAL A 132 -4.28 0.46 -0.67
C VAL A 132 -4.45 0.84 -2.14
N VAL A 133 -3.80 1.89 -2.66
CA VAL A 133 -3.95 2.26 -4.07
C VAL A 133 -3.40 1.18 -5.02
N LEU A 134 -2.29 0.53 -4.66
CA LEU A 134 -1.71 -0.55 -5.47
C LEU A 134 -2.61 -1.79 -5.47
N LEU A 135 -3.18 -2.15 -4.31
CA LEU A 135 -4.17 -3.24 -4.22
C LEU A 135 -5.45 -2.92 -4.98
N THR A 136 -6.02 -1.72 -4.80
CA THR A 136 -7.24 -1.31 -5.50
C THR A 136 -7.04 -1.33 -7.01
N HIS A 137 -5.88 -0.85 -7.50
CA HIS A 137 -5.57 -0.91 -8.91
C HIS A 137 -5.40 -2.34 -9.42
N LEU A 138 -4.74 -3.21 -8.65
CA LEU A 138 -4.62 -4.63 -8.98
C LEU A 138 -5.99 -5.30 -9.12
N PHE A 139 -6.86 -5.16 -8.12
CA PHE A 139 -8.19 -5.77 -8.14
C PHE A 139 -9.07 -5.24 -9.28
N ALA A 140 -8.92 -3.98 -9.69
CA ALA A 140 -9.63 -3.44 -10.85
C ALA A 140 -9.25 -4.11 -12.19
N LEU A 141 -8.12 -4.80 -12.23
CA LEU A 141 -7.63 -5.54 -13.40
C LEU A 141 -7.90 -7.05 -13.31
N LEU A 142 -8.40 -7.53 -12.17
CA LEU A 142 -8.64 -8.95 -11.92
C LEU A 142 -10.14 -9.29 -12.04
N PRO A 143 -10.47 -10.56 -12.32
CA PRO A 143 -11.84 -11.03 -12.21
C PRO A 143 -12.39 -10.81 -10.79
N PRO A 144 -13.67 -10.43 -10.59
CA PRO A 144 -14.24 -10.12 -9.28
C PRO A 144 -14.13 -11.25 -8.25
N GLN A 145 -14.08 -12.50 -8.72
CA GLN A 145 -13.94 -13.69 -7.89
C GLN A 145 -12.49 -14.01 -7.49
N ALA A 146 -11.49 -13.32 -8.06
CA ALA A 146 -10.09 -13.58 -7.81
C ALA A 146 -9.70 -13.25 -6.36
N THR A 147 -9.02 -14.19 -5.71
CA THR A 147 -8.48 -13.96 -4.36
C THR A 147 -7.00 -13.62 -4.43
N VAL A 148 -6.60 -12.60 -3.66
CA VAL A 148 -5.22 -12.13 -3.59
C VAL A 148 -4.70 -12.28 -2.18
N VAL A 149 -3.53 -12.91 -2.05
CA VAL A 149 -2.74 -12.96 -0.81
C VAL A 149 -1.68 -11.87 -0.89
N GLY A 150 -1.82 -10.85 -0.06
CA GLY A 150 -0.87 -9.74 0.05
C GLY A 150 0.06 -9.91 1.25
N LEU A 151 1.37 -9.91 0.98
CA LEU A 151 2.40 -9.83 2.01
C LEU A 151 2.81 -8.37 2.20
N TYR A 152 2.84 -7.93 3.44
CA TYR A 152 3.17 -6.56 3.82
C TYR A 152 3.79 -6.57 5.22
N ASP A 153 4.89 -5.86 5.41
CA ASP A 153 5.69 -5.86 6.65
C ASP A 153 4.90 -5.30 7.85
N VAL A 154 4.00 -4.35 7.63
CA VAL A 154 2.99 -3.88 8.59
C VAL A 154 1.56 -4.30 8.21
N GLY A 155 1.44 -5.47 7.57
CA GLY A 155 0.17 -6.06 7.14
C GLY A 155 -0.86 -6.22 8.25
N CYS A 156 -0.43 -6.48 9.50
CA CYS A 156 -1.36 -6.59 10.63
C CYS A 156 -2.05 -5.26 10.98
N VAL A 157 -1.36 -4.12 10.80
CA VAL A 157 -1.92 -2.78 11.02
C VAL A 157 -2.93 -2.45 9.92
N LEU A 158 -2.62 -2.82 8.67
CA LEU A 158 -3.53 -2.66 7.55
C LEU A 158 -4.78 -3.54 7.71
N ASP A 159 -4.62 -4.83 8.07
CA ASP A 159 -5.72 -5.77 8.29
C ASP A 159 -6.66 -5.30 9.40
N ARG A 160 -6.10 -4.82 10.53
CA ARG A 160 -6.88 -4.17 11.60
C ARG A 160 -7.68 -2.98 11.06
N SER A 161 -7.07 -2.15 10.22
CA SER A 161 -7.71 -0.96 9.67
C SER A 161 -8.86 -1.32 8.72
N ILE A 162 -8.66 -2.31 7.84
CA ILE A 162 -9.70 -2.85 6.94
C ILE A 162 -10.85 -3.47 7.74
N SER A 163 -10.54 -4.14 8.85
CA SER A 163 -11.54 -4.77 9.72
C SER A 163 -12.39 -3.75 10.47
N LEU A 164 -11.80 -2.59 10.82
CA LEU A 164 -12.50 -1.50 11.52
C LEU A 164 -13.30 -0.62 10.56
N VAL A 165 -12.79 -0.35 9.36
CA VAL A 165 -13.38 0.60 8.40
C VAL A 165 -13.19 0.15 6.95
N SER A 166 -14.14 0.49 6.08
CA SER A 166 -14.21 0.05 4.67
C SER A 166 -13.21 0.75 3.73
N ILE A 167 -11.90 0.61 3.98
CA ILE A 167 -10.88 1.31 3.17
C ILE A 167 -10.55 0.62 1.84
N LEU A 168 -10.79 -0.69 1.73
CA LEU A 168 -10.53 -1.48 0.51
C LEU A 168 -11.79 -1.76 -0.33
N GLU A 169 -12.98 -1.33 0.10
CA GLU A 169 -14.27 -1.63 -0.57
C GLU A 169 -14.55 -0.75 -1.82
N VAL A 170 -13.52 -0.34 -2.56
CA VAL A 170 -13.68 0.44 -3.80
C VAL A 170 -13.78 -0.52 -4.99
N PHE A 171 -14.82 -1.36 -5.01
CA PHE A 171 -15.11 -2.29 -6.11
C PHE A 171 -16.60 -2.28 -6.47
#